data_AF-A0A316XC08-F1
#
_entry.id   AF-A0A316XC08-F1
#
_cell.length_a   1.000
_cell.length_b   1.000
_cell.length_c   1.000
_cell.angle_alpha   90.00
_cell.angle_beta   90.00
_cell.angle_gamma   90.00
#
_symmetry.space_group_name_H-M   'P 1'
#
loop_
_entity.id
_entity.type
_entity.pdbx_description
1 polymer ?
#
loop_
_entity_poly.entity_id
_entity_poly.type
_entity_poly.pdbx_seq_one_letter_code
_entity_poly.pdbx_strand_id
1 'polypeptide(L)'
;MRNRKILFNTMLFSLIYVILGTIAVVVSFPKYSILDFDYNSPLWIPLVVVTFPVNITLFGLVMVDNSFLSIFILQTIVFLILWFILYKLVLYYFKLKNNNRK
;
A
#
# COMPACT_ATOMS: atom_id res chain seq x y z
N MET A 1 11.36 -7.91 -22.78
CA MET A 1 10.46 -6.76 -22.49
C MET A 1 9.31 -7.08 -21.52
N ARG A 2 8.68 -8.26 -21.56
CA ARG A 2 7.54 -8.62 -20.69
C ARG A 2 7.83 -8.57 -19.18
N ASN A 3 8.99 -9.08 -18.74
CA ASN A 3 9.36 -9.04 -17.32
C ASN A 3 9.60 -7.62 -16.80
N ARG A 4 10.16 -6.72 -17.62
CA ARG A 4 10.32 -5.30 -17.28
C ARG A 4 8.95 -4.62 -17.11
N LYS A 5 8.00 -4.89 -18.00
CA LYS A 5 6.62 -4.38 -17.86
C LYS A 5 5.93 -4.88 -16.58
N ILE A 6 6.09 -6.16 -16.24
CA ILE A 6 5.55 -6.73 -14.99
C ILE A 6 6.17 -6.05 -13.76
N LEU A 7 7.49 -5.84 -13.79
CA LEU A 7 8.23 -5.18 -12.71
C LEU A 7 7.69 -3.76 -12.48
N PHE A 8 7.61 -2.94 -13.53
CA PHE A 8 7.09 -1.57 -13.41
C PHE A 8 5.62 -1.51 -13.02
N ASN A 9 4.77 -2.38 -13.57
CA ASN A 9 3.34 -2.38 -13.22
C ASN A 9 3.10 -2.79 -11.75
N THR A 10 3.80 -3.83 -11.29
CA THR A 10 3.69 -4.26 -9.87
C THR A 10 4.23 -3.21 -8.93
N MET A 11 5.31 -2.51 -9.31
CA MET A 11 5.88 -1.40 -8.55
C MET A 11 4.91 -0.21 -8.46
N LEU A 12 4.30 0.18 -9.57
CA LEU A 12 3.37 1.31 -9.61
C LEU A 12 2.09 0.99 -8.84
N PHE A 13 1.60 -0.25 -8.94
CA PHE A 13 0.45 -0.70 -8.17
C PHE A 13 0.72 -0.70 -6.66
N SER A 14 1.85 -1.25 -6.22
CA SER A 14 2.22 -1.24 -4.80
C SER A 14 2.44 0.18 -4.28
N LEU A 15 2.98 1.08 -5.10
CA LEU A 15 3.18 2.48 -4.73
C LEU A 15 1.84 3.18 -4.47
N ILE A 16 0.90 3.08 -5.42
CA ILE A 16 -0.44 3.66 -5.27
C ILE A 16 -1.14 3.08 -4.04
N TYR A 17 -1.06 1.76 -3.85
CA TYR A 17 -1.68 1.09 -2.72
C TYR A 17 -1.15 1.58 -1.37
N VAL A 18 0.17 1.73 -1.21
CA VAL A 18 0.77 2.25 0.02
C VAL A 18 0.44 3.72 0.23
N ILE A 19 0.42 4.54 -0.82
CA ILE A 19 0.02 5.96 -0.73
C ILE A 19 -1.42 6.08 -0.23
N LEU A 20 -2.34 5.29 -0.81
CA LEU A 20 -3.75 5.29 -0.41
C LEU A 20 -3.94 4.90 1.06
N GLY A 21 -3.23 3.87 1.55
CA GLY A 21 -3.27 3.49 2.97
C GLY A 21 -2.69 4.58 3.86
N THR A 22 -1.59 5.20 3.43
CA THR A 22 -0.98 6.30 4.18
C THR A 22 -1.91 7.49 4.31
N ILE A 23 -2.60 7.87 3.23
CA ILE A 23 -3.63 8.92 3.27
C ILE A 23 -4.73 8.55 4.26
N ALA A 24 -5.26 7.32 4.18
CA ALA A 24 -6.34 6.84 5.05
C ALA A 24 -5.98 6.94 6.54
N VAL A 25 -4.73 6.66 6.91
CA VAL A 25 -4.24 6.82 8.29
C VAL A 25 -3.99 8.28 8.63
N VAL A 26 -3.37 9.07 7.77
CA VAL A 26 -3.11 10.48 8.06
C VAL A 26 -4.40 11.24 8.32
N VAL A 27 -5.44 11.02 7.49
CA VAL A 27 -6.75 11.67 7.66
C VAL A 27 -7.58 11.11 8.82
N SER A 28 -7.13 10.03 9.46
CA SER A 28 -7.73 9.55 10.71
C SER A 28 -7.42 10.47 11.89
N PHE A 29 -6.39 11.31 11.77
CA PHE A 29 -6.06 12.31 12.78
C PHE A 29 -6.80 13.63 12.50
N PRO A 30 -7.55 14.18 13.47
CA PRO A 30 -8.41 15.35 13.24
C PRO A 30 -7.63 16.63 12.87
N LYS A 31 -6.31 16.66 13.10
CA LYS A 31 -5.43 17.78 12.71
C LYS A 31 -5.05 17.77 11.22
N TYR A 32 -5.24 16.65 10.52
CA TYR A 32 -4.74 16.45 9.17
C TYR A 32 -5.87 16.08 8.22
N SER A 33 -6.75 17.04 7.90
CA SER A 33 -7.73 16.90 6.82
C SER A 33 -7.08 17.25 5.48
N ILE A 34 -7.38 16.48 4.43
CA ILE A 34 -6.88 16.73 3.07
C ILE A 34 -8.08 16.94 2.16
N LEU A 35 -8.24 18.14 1.59
CA LEU A 35 -9.36 18.45 0.66
C LEU A 35 -10.74 18.11 1.27
N ASP A 36 -10.96 18.45 2.54
CA ASP A 36 -12.17 18.12 3.32
C ASP A 36 -12.45 16.61 3.48
N PHE A 37 -11.48 15.76 3.13
CA PHE A 37 -11.51 14.33 3.41
C PHE A 37 -10.91 14.06 4.80
N ASP A 38 -11.77 13.61 5.71
CA ASP A 38 -11.44 13.21 7.07
C ASP A 38 -12.01 11.82 7.41
N TYR A 39 -11.84 11.39 8.66
CA TYR A 39 -12.39 10.13 9.18
C TYR A 39 -13.92 10.05 9.17
N ASN A 40 -14.63 11.18 9.06
CA ASN A 40 -16.09 11.22 8.95
C ASN A 40 -16.57 10.99 7.51
N SER A 41 -15.67 11.06 6.53
CA SER A 41 -16.01 10.84 5.14
C SER A 41 -16.52 9.40 4.92
N PRO A 42 -17.63 9.20 4.18
CA PRO A 42 -18.18 7.86 3.90
C PRO A 42 -17.18 6.94 3.19
N LEU A 43 -16.24 7.52 2.44
CA LEU A 43 -15.22 6.78 1.70
C LEU A 43 -14.01 6.38 2.55
N TRP A 44 -13.89 6.89 3.79
CA TRP A 44 -12.79 6.57 4.68
C TRP A 44 -12.80 5.09 5.10
N ILE A 45 -13.93 4.56 5.57
CA ILE A 45 -14.03 3.16 6.02
C ILE A 45 -13.68 2.17 4.90
N PRO A 46 -14.25 2.26 3.68
CA PRO A 46 -13.87 1.38 2.58
C PRO A 46 -12.38 1.46 2.26
N LEU A 47 -11.81 2.67 2.25
CA LEU A 47 -10.39 2.87 1.97
C LEU A 47 -9.53 2.18 3.04
N VAL A 48 -9.90 2.32 4.31
CA VAL A 48 -9.19 1.70 5.44
C VAL A 48 -9.24 0.18 5.36
N VAL A 49 -10.39 -0.40 5.01
CA VAL A 49 -10.56 -1.86 4.88
C VAL A 49 -9.74 -2.40 3.72
N VAL A 50 -9.75 -1.73 2.56
CA VAL A 50 -8.98 -2.17 1.38
C VAL A 50 -7.47 -2.09 1.62
N THR A 51 -7.04 -1.09 2.41
CA THR A 51 -5.63 -0.84 2.72
C THR A 51 -5.21 -1.33 4.11
N PHE A 52 -6.01 -2.20 4.73
CA PHE A 52 -5.85 -2.65 6.12
C PHE A 52 -4.42 -3.14 6.48
N PRO A 53 -3.72 -3.94 5.65
CA PRO A 53 -2.35 -4.37 5.96
C PRO A 53 -1.35 -3.21 6.11
N VAL A 54 -1.55 -2.14 5.33
CA VAL A 54 -0.72 -0.93 5.40
C VAL A 54 -1.10 -0.11 6.64
N ASN A 55 -2.40 -0.03 6.91
CA ASN A 55 -2.95 0.81 7.98
C ASN A 55 -2.63 0.28 9.37
N ILE A 56 -2.70 -1.02 9.61
CA ILE A 56 -2.45 -1.59 10.94
C ILE A 56 -1.01 -1.33 11.41
N THR A 57 -0.06 -1.41 10.47
CA THR A 57 1.36 -1.18 10.72
C THR A 57 1.62 0.29 11.02
N LEU A 58 1.00 1.18 10.25
CA LEU A 58 1.06 2.63 10.46
C LEU A 58 0.40 3.05 11.77
N PHE A 59 -0.80 2.54 12.06
CA PHE A 59 -1.57 2.92 13.25
C PHE A 59 -0.79 2.58 14.51
N GLY A 60 -0.16 1.40 14.57
CA GLY A 60 0.73 1.02 15.67
C GLY A 60 1.90 2.00 15.84
N LEU A 61 2.48 2.48 14.74
CA LEU A 61 3.61 3.41 14.80
C LEU A 61 3.17 4.82 15.23
N VAL A 62 2.08 5.35 14.67
CA VAL A 62 1.59 6.70 15.04
C VAL A 62 1.13 6.76 16.50
N MET A 63 0.63 5.65 17.05
CA MET A 63 0.26 5.57 18.48
C MET A 63 1.47 5.55 19.43
N VAL A 64 2.66 5.18 18.95
CA VAL A 64 3.90 5.11 19.75
C VAL A 64 4.79 6.34 19.53
N ASP A 65 4.87 6.83 18.30
CA ASP A 65 5.71 7.96 17.91
C ASP A 65 5.07 8.73 16.73
N ASN A 66 4.87 10.04 16.91
CA ASN A 66 4.32 10.94 15.89
C ASN A 66 5.38 11.46 14.90
N SER A 67 6.57 10.85 14.88
CA SER A 67 7.64 11.22 13.95
C SER A 67 7.29 10.86 12.51
N PHE A 68 7.15 11.89 11.66
CA PHE A 68 6.97 11.74 10.21
C PHE A 68 8.09 10.93 9.54
N LEU A 69 9.31 11.00 10.08
CA LEU A 69 10.45 10.26 9.54
C LEU A 69 10.30 8.76 9.79
N SER A 70 9.84 8.38 10.98
CA SER A 70 9.54 6.99 11.35
C SER A 70 8.43 6.41 10.46
N ILE A 71 7.38 7.20 10.21
CA ILE A 71 6.28 6.87 9.28
C ILE A 71 6.81 6.64 7.86
N PHE A 72 7.67 7.52 7.35
CA PHE A 72 8.22 7.42 6.00
C PHE A 72 9.11 6.18 5.80
N ILE A 73 9.96 5.87 6.79
CA ILE A 73 10.81 4.67 6.76
C ILE A 73 9.93 3.42 6.73
N LEU A 74 8.93 3.33 7.61
CA LEU A 74 8.03 2.18 7.69
C LEU A 74 7.29 1.98 6.36
N GLN A 75 6.80 3.07 5.76
CA GLN A 75 6.11 3.06 4.46
C GLN A 75 6.98 2.51 3.35
N THR A 76 8.25 2.90 3.34
CA THR A 76 9.22 2.40 2.36
C THR A 76 9.44 0.90 2.53
N ILE A 77 9.54 0.41 3.77
CA ILE A 77 9.69 -1.03 4.06
C ILE A 77 8.45 -1.81 3.62
N VAL A 78 7.25 -1.36 4.02
CA VAL A 78 5.98 -2.01 3.65
C VAL A 78 5.82 -2.03 2.12
N PHE A 79 6.13 -0.93 1.44
CA PHE A 79 6.12 -0.85 -0.01
C PHE A 79 7.03 -1.89 -0.65
N LEU A 80 8.28 -2.02 -0.19
CA LEU A 80 9.25 -2.97 -0.75
C LEU A 80 8.78 -4.42 -0.56
N ILE A 81 8.26 -4.76 0.62
CA ILE A 81 7.73 -6.10 0.93
C ILE A 81 6.56 -6.42 -0.01
N LEU A 82 5.58 -5.52 -0.09
CA LEU A 82 4.35 -5.72 -0.84
C LEU A 82 4.64 -5.81 -2.35
N TRP A 83 5.52 -4.95 -2.85
CA TRP A 83 6.02 -5.00 -4.21
C TRP A 83 6.69 -6.33 -4.55
N PHE A 84 7.60 -6.80 -3.69
CA PHE A 84 8.33 -8.04 -3.91
C PHE A 84 7.41 -9.25 -3.95
N ILE A 85 6.44 -9.34 -3.03
CA ILE A 85 5.44 -10.40 -2.99
C ILE A 85 4.60 -10.39 -4.28
N LEU A 86 4.06 -9.23 -4.68
CA LEU A 86 3.25 -9.11 -5.90
C LEU A 86 4.05 -9.48 -7.15
N TYR A 87 5.30 -9.00 -7.26
CA TYR A 87 6.16 -9.33 -8.38
C TYR A 87 6.40 -10.84 -8.49
N LYS A 88 6.67 -11.52 -7.37
CA LYS A 88 6.85 -12.98 -7.35
C LYS A 88 5.57 -13.73 -7.71
N LEU A 89 4.42 -13.32 -7.18
CA LEU A 89 3.12 -13.94 -7.48
C LEU A 89 2.77 -13.82 -8.97
N VAL A 90 2.94 -12.63 -9.56
CA VAL A 90 2.65 -12.41 -10.97
C VAL A 90 3.57 -13.25 -11.86
N LEU A 91 4.87 -13.33 -11.54
CA LEU A 91 5.80 -14.20 -12.26
C LEU A 91 5.39 -15.68 -12.15
N TYR A 92 5.01 -16.13 -10.96
CA TYR A 92 4.57 -17.50 -10.72
C TYR A 92 3.30 -17.85 -11.51
N TYR A 93 2.30 -16.97 -11.47
CA TYR A 93 1.06 -17.10 -12.26
C TYR A 93 1.36 -17.22 -13.76
N PHE A 94 2.25 -16.37 -14.29
CA PHE A 94 2.64 -16.46 -15.70
C PHE A 94 3.37 -17.76 -16.04
N LYS A 95 4.20 -18.29 -15.13
CA LYS A 95 4.87 -19.59 -15.31
C LYS A 95 3.85 -20.73 -15.40
N LEU A 96 2.88 -20.78 -14.48
CA LEU A 96 1.78 -21.76 -14.47
C LEU A 96 0.93 -21.70 -15.75
N LYS A 97 0.52 -20.49 -16.15
CA LYS A 97 -0.28 -20.28 -17.37
C LYS A 97 0.44 -20.75 -18.63
N ASN A 98 1.77 -20.66 -18.67
CA ASN A 98 2.56 -21.09 -19.82
C ASN A 98 2.76 -22.61 -19.86
N ASN A 99 2.79 -23.28 -18.70
CA ASN A 99 2.83 -24.74 -18.61
C ASN A 99 1.51 -25.39 -19.02
N ASN A 100 0.36 -24.81 -18.65
CA ASN A 100 -0.96 -25.35 -19.02
C ASN A 100 -1.35 -25.12 -20.49
N ARG A 101 -0.52 -24.42 -21.28
CA ARG A 101 -0.72 -24.16 -22.71
C ARG A 101 0.18 -24.99 -23.63
N LYS A 102 1.06 -25.81 -23.04
CA LYS A 102 1.86 -26.83 -23.75
C LYS A 102 1.19 -28.17 -23.57
#